data_AF-H2JDQ1-F1
#
_entry.id   AF-H2JDQ1-F1
#
_cell.length_a   1.000
_cell.length_b   1.000
_cell.length_c   1.000
_cell.angle_alpha   90.00
_cell.angle_beta   90.00
_cell.angle_gamma   90.00
#
_symmetry.space_group_name_H-M   'P 1'
#
loop_
_entity.id
_entity.type
_entity.pdbx_description
1 polymer ?
#
loop_
_entity_poly.entity_id
_entity_poly.type
_entity_poly.pdbx_seq_one_letter_code
_entity_poly.pdbx_strand_id
1 'polypeptide(L)'
;MSFFSNETLGNATTVVSFLIVFVIIIISILFDLIGTAATAADEAPFHSMASRKLYGAKQAVILIRNADKVSNFCNDVVGDICGVISGTAAAFIVYKFSGGGTDAQNSIFGLSITAMVASLTVGGKALGKSVALQNSNYIIYKVAVVIKFLFGKLNFKKKKKWNNKKKCTNKGTIKE
;
A
#
# COMPACT_ATOMS: atom_id res chain seq x y z
N MET A 1 -2.42 -36.83 -25.45
CA MET A 1 -2.98 -35.47 -25.25
C MET A 1 -3.41 -35.17 -23.81
N SER A 2 -3.66 -36.18 -22.95
CA SER A 2 -4.20 -35.97 -21.59
C SER A 2 -3.15 -35.73 -20.48
N PHE A 3 -1.87 -36.01 -20.73
CA PHE A 3 -0.79 -35.85 -19.75
C PHE A 3 -0.36 -34.37 -19.57
N PHE A 4 -0.32 -33.59 -20.67
CA PHE A 4 0.02 -32.16 -20.60
C PHE A 4 -1.06 -31.32 -19.90
N SER A 5 -2.33 -31.71 -20.01
CA SER A 5 -3.44 -30.97 -19.41
C SER A 5 -3.49 -31.07 -17.89
N ASN A 6 -3.19 -32.24 -17.31
CA ASN A 6 -3.17 -32.42 -15.85
C ASN A 6 -1.96 -31.76 -15.18
N GLU A 7 -0.77 -31.85 -15.80
CA GLU A 7 0.43 -31.11 -15.36
C GLU A 7 0.22 -29.59 -15.43
N THR A 8 -0.39 -29.08 -16.51
CA THR A 8 -0.64 -27.64 -16.66
C THR A 8 -1.65 -27.13 -15.62
N LEU A 9 -2.69 -27.90 -15.30
CA LEU A 9 -3.72 -27.48 -14.35
C LEU A 9 -3.19 -27.48 -12.89
N GLY A 10 -2.38 -28.48 -12.51
CA GLY A 10 -1.72 -28.52 -11.20
C GLY A 10 -0.68 -27.42 -11.03
N ASN A 11 0.22 -27.25 -12.02
CA ASN A 11 1.24 -26.20 -12.00
C ASN A 11 0.62 -24.79 -12.06
N ALA A 12 -0.49 -24.60 -12.79
CA ALA A 12 -1.20 -23.32 -12.82
C ALA A 12 -1.65 -22.87 -11.42
N THR A 13 -2.18 -23.78 -10.59
CA THR A 13 -2.59 -23.41 -9.23
C THR A 13 -1.41 -23.04 -8.32
N THR A 14 -0.26 -23.69 -8.47
CA THR A 14 0.95 -23.37 -7.71
C THR A 14 1.56 -22.04 -8.15
N VAL A 15 1.67 -21.80 -9.47
CA VAL A 15 2.19 -20.54 -10.03
C VAL A 15 1.30 -19.36 -9.65
N VAL A 16 -0.02 -19.53 -9.71
CA VAL A 16 -0.98 -18.50 -9.28
C VAL A 16 -0.81 -18.18 -7.80
N SER A 17 -0.60 -19.18 -6.94
CA SER A 17 -0.39 -18.97 -5.50
C SER A 17 0.89 -18.19 -5.21
N PHE A 18 1.99 -18.52 -5.88
CA PHE A 18 3.25 -17.75 -5.80
C PHE A 18 3.08 -16.32 -6.29
N LEU A 19 2.34 -16.12 -7.39
CA LEU A 19 2.07 -14.78 -7.92
C LEU A 19 1.27 -13.93 -6.94
N ILE A 20 0.27 -14.51 -6.27
CA ILE A 20 -0.51 -13.82 -5.23
C ILE A 20 0.40 -13.39 -4.07
N VAL A 21 1.25 -14.29 -3.56
CA VAL A 21 2.21 -13.96 -2.49
C VAL A 21 3.16 -12.84 -2.93
N PHE A 22 3.67 -12.91 -4.16
CA PHE A 22 4.56 -11.88 -4.70
C PHE A 22 3.90 -10.51 -4.79
N VAL A 23 2.63 -10.45 -5.23
CA VAL A 23 1.84 -9.21 -5.25
C VAL A 23 1.64 -8.65 -3.84
N ILE A 24 1.36 -9.50 -2.84
CA ILE A 24 1.23 -9.08 -1.44
C ILE A 24 2.54 -8.45 -0.92
N ILE A 25 3.69 -9.03 -1.24
CA ILE A 25 5.00 -8.50 -0.85
C ILE A 25 5.26 -7.14 -1.50
N ILE A 26 4.96 -6.98 -2.80
CA ILE A 26 5.10 -5.69 -3.50
C ILE A 26 4.24 -4.62 -2.82
N ILE A 27 2.99 -4.94 -2.50
CA ILE A 27 2.08 -4.03 -1.81
C ILE A 27 2.67 -3.61 -0.45
N SER A 28 3.18 -4.55 0.34
CA SER A 28 3.82 -4.29 1.63
C SER A 28 4.99 -3.30 1.50
N ILE A 29 5.87 -3.51 0.50
CA ILE A 29 7.03 -2.63 0.25
C ILE A 29 6.57 -1.24 -0.20
N LEU A 30 5.54 -1.13 -1.05
CA LEU A 30 4.99 0.14 -1.50
C LEU A 30 4.41 0.95 -0.34
N PHE A 31 3.69 0.32 0.59
CA PHE A 31 3.16 1.02 1.77
C PHE A 31 4.28 1.45 2.72
N ASP A 32 5.30 0.62 2.95
CA ASP A 32 6.48 0.99 3.74
C ASP A 32 7.26 2.17 3.14
N LEU A 33 7.39 2.20 1.81
CA LEU A 33 7.97 3.32 1.06
C LEU A 33 7.24 4.63 1.36
N ILE A 34 5.90 4.61 1.36
CA ILE A 34 5.08 5.80 1.61
C ILE A 34 5.25 6.29 3.05
N GLY A 35 5.23 5.38 4.04
CA GLY A 35 5.45 5.72 5.44
C GLY A 35 6.82 6.35 5.67
N THR A 36 7.87 5.71 5.14
CA THR A 36 9.26 6.19 5.28
C THR A 36 9.47 7.52 4.54
N ALA A 37 8.90 7.68 3.35
CA ALA A 37 8.96 8.93 2.60
C ALA A 37 8.23 10.07 3.32
N ALA A 38 7.13 9.78 4.04
CA ALA A 38 6.38 10.79 4.79
C ALA A 38 7.20 11.35 5.94
N THR A 39 7.94 10.49 6.64
CA THR A 39 8.86 10.89 7.71
C THR A 39 10.12 11.59 7.22
N ALA A 40 10.55 11.33 5.99
CA ALA A 40 11.79 11.89 5.42
C ALA A 40 11.57 13.12 4.53
N ALA A 41 10.32 13.53 4.31
CA ALA A 41 10.00 14.69 3.47
C ALA A 41 10.04 16.00 4.28
N ASP A 42 10.52 17.06 3.64
CA ASP A 42 10.66 18.40 4.26
C ASP A 42 9.47 19.29 3.90
N GLU A 43 8.94 20.08 4.84
CA GLU A 43 7.80 20.96 4.61
C GLU A 43 8.10 22.18 3.72
N ALA A 44 9.34 22.69 3.73
CA ALA A 44 9.75 23.91 3.02
C ALA A 44 9.44 23.90 1.50
N PRO A 45 9.81 22.86 0.72
CA PRO A 45 9.47 22.81 -0.70
C PRO A 45 7.95 22.77 -0.94
N PHE A 46 7.16 22.20 -0.02
CA PHE A 46 5.71 22.10 -0.19
C PHE A 46 4.97 23.39 0.12
N HIS A 47 5.49 24.25 1.00
CA HIS A 47 4.91 25.58 1.22
C HIS A 47 5.01 26.45 -0.04
N SER A 48 6.16 26.44 -0.71
CA SER A 48 6.37 27.12 -1.99
C SER A 48 5.51 26.52 -3.10
N MET A 49 5.31 25.20 -3.12
CA MET A 49 4.37 24.56 -4.05
C MET A 49 2.91 24.93 -3.77
N ALA A 50 2.54 25.09 -2.51
CA ALA A 50 1.18 25.45 -2.09
C ALA A 50 0.84 26.91 -2.40
N SER A 51 1.80 27.84 -2.29
CA SER A 51 1.61 29.26 -2.68
C SER A 51 1.38 29.39 -4.18
N ARG A 52 2.07 28.58 -5.00
CA ARG A 52 1.85 28.43 -6.45
C ARG A 52 0.56 27.65 -6.82
N LYS A 53 -0.25 27.27 -5.82
CA LYS A 53 -1.52 26.53 -5.98
C LYS A 53 -1.39 25.22 -6.76
N LEU A 54 -0.24 24.53 -6.65
CA LEU A 54 -0.05 23.24 -7.29
C LEU A 54 -1.04 22.19 -6.75
N TYR A 55 -1.49 21.31 -7.65
CA TYR A 55 -2.45 20.28 -7.31
C TYR A 55 -1.79 19.25 -6.37
N GLY A 56 -2.40 18.95 -5.23
CA GLY A 56 -1.86 17.99 -4.25
C GLY A 56 -0.95 18.62 -3.19
N ALA A 57 -0.38 19.81 -3.42
CA ALA A 57 0.58 20.42 -2.50
C ALA A 57 0.06 20.61 -1.07
N LYS A 58 -1.18 21.11 -0.90
CA LYS A 58 -1.80 21.24 0.43
C LYS A 58 -1.98 19.90 1.14
N GLN A 59 -2.26 18.84 0.39
CA GLN A 59 -2.44 17.50 0.96
C GLN A 59 -1.10 16.89 1.38
N ALA A 60 -0.03 17.16 0.64
CA ALA A 60 1.33 16.75 0.99
C ALA A 60 1.76 17.36 2.33
N VAL A 61 1.54 18.66 2.54
CA VAL A 61 1.83 19.34 3.83
C VAL A 61 1.08 18.68 4.98
N ILE A 62 -0.20 18.32 4.80
CA ILE A 62 -0.98 17.62 5.84
C ILE A 62 -0.41 16.23 6.12
N LEU A 63 0.06 15.51 5.09
CA LEU A 63 0.69 14.20 5.23
C LEU A 63 1.98 14.30 6.06
N ILE A 64 2.84 15.26 5.75
CA ILE A 64 4.13 15.48 6.44
C ILE A 64 3.90 15.90 7.89
N ARG A 65 2.95 16.81 8.14
CA ARG A 65 2.56 17.20 9.52
C ARG A 65 2.02 16.05 10.37
N ASN A 66 1.51 14.99 9.75
CA ASN A 66 1.03 13.80 10.45
C ASN A 66 1.90 12.58 10.11
N ALA A 67 3.17 12.79 9.75
CA ALA A 67 4.06 11.74 9.28
C ALA A 67 4.16 10.58 10.26
N ASP A 68 4.23 10.84 11.57
CA ASP A 68 4.31 9.80 12.59
C ASP A 68 3.11 8.84 12.54
N LYS A 69 1.89 9.40 12.42
CA LYS A 69 0.67 8.58 12.33
C LYS A 69 0.62 7.78 11.04
N VAL A 70 1.03 8.39 9.92
CA VAL A 70 1.03 7.74 8.60
C VAL A 70 2.07 6.63 8.55
N SER A 71 3.28 6.89 9.08
CA SER A 71 4.37 5.93 9.12
C SER A 71 4.03 4.76 10.04
N ASN A 72 3.50 5.00 11.23
CA ASN A 72 3.08 3.93 12.13
C ASN A 72 1.95 3.08 11.53
N PHE A 73 1.01 3.70 10.80
CA PHE A 73 -0.03 2.95 10.10
C PHE A 73 0.53 2.10 8.95
N CYS A 74 1.37 2.70 8.09
CA CYS A 74 1.91 2.02 6.92
C CYS A 74 2.95 0.94 7.26
N ASN A 75 3.80 1.19 8.27
CA ASN A 75 4.86 0.25 8.64
C ASN A 75 4.34 -0.83 9.59
N ASP A 76 3.54 -0.47 10.60
CA ASP A 76 3.12 -1.43 11.62
C ASP A 76 1.79 -2.10 11.21
N VAL A 77 0.71 -1.34 11.05
CA VAL A 77 -0.61 -1.94 10.79
C VAL A 77 -0.64 -2.68 9.44
N VAL A 78 -0.23 -2.01 8.36
CA VAL A 78 -0.23 -2.62 7.02
C VAL A 78 0.87 -3.69 6.91
N GLY A 79 2.02 -3.46 7.56
CA GLY A 79 3.13 -4.42 7.61
C GLY A 79 2.75 -5.72 8.33
N ASP A 80 2.12 -5.65 9.50
CA ASP A 80 1.68 -6.81 10.27
C ASP A 80 0.61 -7.61 9.52
N ILE A 81 -0.39 -6.92 8.93
CA ILE A 81 -1.43 -7.57 8.14
C ILE A 81 -0.82 -8.27 6.91
N CYS A 82 0.04 -7.59 6.15
CA CYS A 82 0.68 -8.19 4.99
C CYS A 82 1.63 -9.33 5.41
N GLY A 83 2.33 -9.19 6.54
CA GLY A 83 3.18 -10.23 7.11
C GLY A 83 2.41 -11.50 7.43
N VAL A 84 1.28 -11.38 8.15
CA VAL A 84 0.44 -12.52 8.51
C VAL A 84 -0.21 -13.15 7.27
N ILE A 85 -0.76 -12.35 6.34
CA ILE A 85 -1.40 -12.88 5.13
C ILE A 85 -0.36 -13.57 4.23
N SER A 86 0.82 -12.97 4.03
CA SER A 86 1.86 -13.57 3.18
C SER A 86 2.44 -14.84 3.79
N GLY A 87 2.67 -14.87 5.12
CA GLY A 87 3.14 -16.05 5.83
C GLY A 87 2.12 -17.19 5.82
N THR A 88 0.84 -16.90 6.05
CA THR A 88 -0.23 -17.91 5.98
C THR A 88 -0.42 -18.45 4.56
N ALA A 89 -0.31 -17.60 3.53
CA ALA A 89 -0.34 -18.02 2.14
C ALA A 89 0.88 -18.90 1.78
N ALA A 90 2.08 -18.55 2.24
CA ALA A 90 3.27 -19.39 2.06
C ALA A 90 3.11 -20.76 2.75
N ALA A 91 2.60 -20.79 3.99
CA ALA A 91 2.32 -22.04 4.69
C ALA A 91 1.28 -22.90 3.95
N PHE A 92 0.26 -22.28 3.35
CA PHE A 92 -0.73 -22.98 2.54
C PHE A 92 -0.12 -23.61 1.29
N ILE A 93 0.81 -22.93 0.62
CA ILE A 93 1.56 -23.46 -0.53
C ILE A 93 2.36 -24.71 -0.10
N VAL A 94 3.06 -24.63 1.03
CA VAL A 94 3.83 -25.76 1.57
C VAL A 94 2.91 -26.94 1.92
N TYR A 95 1.78 -26.66 2.57
CA TYR A 95 0.79 -27.67 2.93
C TYR A 95 0.24 -28.41 1.70
N LYS A 96 -0.06 -27.69 0.62
CA LYS A 96 -0.52 -28.29 -0.64
C LYS A 96 0.53 -29.18 -1.30
N PHE A 97 1.81 -28.88 -1.10
CA PHE A 97 2.92 -29.62 -1.69
C PHE A 97 3.38 -30.82 -0.85
N SER A 98 3.04 -30.85 0.44
CA SER A 98 3.51 -31.85 1.42
C SER A 98 2.94 -33.28 1.23
N GLY A 99 2.10 -33.52 0.22
CA GLY A 99 1.43 -34.80 0.01
C GLY A 99 2.21 -35.88 -0.77
N GLY A 100 3.40 -35.56 -1.31
CA GLY A 100 4.11 -36.44 -2.26
C GLY A 100 5.52 -36.90 -1.88
N GLY A 101 6.12 -36.37 -0.81
CA GLY A 101 7.53 -36.62 -0.43
C GLY A 101 7.71 -37.12 1.01
N THR A 102 8.95 -37.45 1.37
CA THR A 102 9.34 -37.77 2.76
C THR A 102 9.29 -36.53 3.66
N ASP A 103 9.05 -36.70 4.97
CA ASP A 103 8.91 -35.59 5.93
C ASP A 103 10.10 -34.62 5.92
N ALA A 104 11.32 -35.14 5.69
CA ALA A 104 12.53 -34.35 5.59
C ALA A 104 12.54 -33.44 4.33
N GLN A 105 12.10 -33.96 3.18
CA GLN A 105 12.03 -33.20 1.93
C GLN A 105 10.98 -32.09 2.00
N ASN A 106 9.81 -32.39 2.60
CA ASN A 106 8.74 -31.42 2.79
C ASN A 106 9.17 -30.27 3.73
N SER A 107 9.92 -30.59 4.79
CA SER A 107 10.45 -29.59 5.73
C SER A 107 11.47 -28.66 5.07
N ILE A 108 12.42 -29.22 4.32
CA ILE A 108 13.44 -28.43 3.58
C ILE A 108 12.76 -27.51 2.55
N PHE A 109 11.73 -28.01 1.86
CA PHE A 109 10.95 -27.22 0.91
C PHE A 109 10.17 -26.09 1.59
N GLY A 110 9.55 -26.36 2.75
CA GLY A 110 8.84 -25.33 3.51
C GLY A 110 9.77 -24.23 4.03
N LEU A 111 10.94 -24.62 4.52
CA LEU A 111 12.00 -23.71 4.94
C LEU A 111 12.51 -22.86 3.78
N SER A 112 12.75 -23.44 2.60
CA SER A 112 13.26 -22.70 1.45
C SER A 112 12.26 -21.66 0.95
N ILE A 113 10.97 -21.99 0.89
CA ILE A 113 9.91 -21.03 0.52
C ILE A 113 9.81 -19.90 1.54
N THR A 114 9.78 -20.24 2.84
CA THR A 114 9.67 -19.23 3.91
C THR A 114 10.89 -18.31 3.92
N ALA A 115 12.09 -18.85 3.75
CA ALA A 115 13.33 -18.08 3.65
C ALA A 115 13.36 -17.18 2.41
N MET A 116 12.85 -17.65 1.27
CA MET A 116 12.75 -16.86 0.04
C MET A 116 11.76 -15.69 0.22
N VAL A 117 10.60 -15.93 0.80
CA VAL A 117 9.60 -14.89 1.10
C VAL A 117 10.14 -13.87 2.10
N ALA A 118 10.78 -14.33 3.18
CA ALA A 118 11.35 -13.46 4.21
C ALA A 118 12.48 -12.59 3.66
N SER A 119 13.44 -13.17 2.94
CA SER A 119 14.57 -12.44 2.35
C SER A 119 14.11 -11.42 1.31
N LEU A 120 13.13 -11.77 0.46
CA LEU A 120 12.56 -10.85 -0.51
C LEU A 120 11.81 -9.68 0.18
N THR A 121 11.10 -9.96 1.26
CA THR A 121 10.36 -8.94 2.01
C THR A 121 11.33 -7.98 2.71
N VAL A 122 12.28 -8.51 3.48
CA VAL A 122 13.25 -7.70 4.24
C VAL A 122 14.19 -6.93 3.30
N GLY A 123 14.71 -7.60 2.26
CA GLY A 123 15.56 -6.97 1.25
C GLY A 123 14.82 -5.92 0.43
N GLY A 124 13.57 -6.21 0.05
CA GLY A 124 12.71 -5.26 -0.68
C GLY A 124 12.41 -4.00 0.13
N LYS A 125 12.09 -4.13 1.43
CA LYS A 125 11.91 -2.97 2.32
C LYS A 125 13.21 -2.17 2.46
N ALA A 126 14.36 -2.83 2.60
CA ALA A 126 15.65 -2.14 2.70
C ALA A 126 15.98 -1.31 1.44
N LEU A 127 15.79 -1.89 0.25
CA LEU A 127 15.97 -1.20 -1.02
C LEU A 127 14.98 -0.04 -1.16
N GLY A 128 13.70 -0.27 -0.84
CA GLY A 128 12.66 0.74 -0.87
C GLY A 128 13.00 1.94 0.01
N LYS A 129 13.46 1.72 1.24
CA LYS A 129 13.84 2.81 2.17
C LYS A 129 14.96 3.68 1.60
N SER A 130 15.98 3.10 1.00
CA SER A 130 17.06 3.87 0.36
C SER A 130 16.52 4.81 -0.73
N VAL A 131 15.64 4.28 -1.60
CA VAL A 131 14.97 5.08 -2.64
C VAL A 131 14.05 6.14 -2.05
N ALA A 132 13.33 5.80 -0.97
CA ALA A 132 12.42 6.71 -0.27
C ALA A 132 13.15 7.92 0.32
N LEU A 133 14.35 7.71 0.89
CA LEU A 133 15.15 8.77 1.48
C LEU A 133 15.71 9.73 0.41
N GLN A 134 16.20 9.21 -0.71
CA GLN A 134 16.75 10.05 -1.78
C GLN A 134 15.68 10.89 -2.50
N ASN A 135 14.47 10.36 -2.64
CA ASN A 135 13.38 10.98 -3.42
C ASN A 135 12.11 11.23 -2.59
N SER A 136 12.24 11.49 -1.29
CA SER A 136 11.12 11.59 -0.33
C SER A 136 10.06 12.60 -0.77
N ASN A 137 10.50 13.82 -1.12
CA ASN A 137 9.61 14.92 -1.55
C ASN A 137 8.82 14.55 -2.82
N TYR A 138 9.44 13.87 -3.77
CA TYR A 138 8.78 13.47 -5.02
C TYR A 138 7.73 12.38 -4.78
N ILE A 139 8.08 11.38 -3.96
CA ILE A 139 7.18 10.27 -3.61
C ILE A 139 5.95 10.82 -2.87
N ILE A 140 6.17 11.68 -1.86
CA ILE A 140 5.07 12.27 -1.10
C ILE A 140 4.20 13.18 -1.95
N TYR A 141 4.79 13.93 -2.89
CA TYR A 141 4.01 14.70 -3.84
C TYR A 141 3.08 13.80 -4.68
N LYS A 142 3.61 12.69 -5.24
CA LYS A 142 2.78 11.74 -6.00
C LYS A 142 1.66 11.13 -5.15
N VAL A 143 1.97 10.69 -3.94
CA VAL A 143 0.98 10.13 -3.01
C VAL A 143 -0.10 11.16 -2.71
N ALA A 144 0.29 12.40 -2.43
CA ALA A 144 -0.65 13.49 -2.17
C ALA A 144 -1.54 13.83 -3.38
N VAL A 145 -1.00 13.76 -4.60
CA VAL A 145 -1.77 13.93 -5.84
C VAL A 145 -2.79 12.80 -6.01
N VAL A 146 -2.39 11.54 -5.80
CA VAL A 146 -3.29 10.38 -5.88
C VAL A 146 -4.40 10.46 -4.82
N ILE A 147 -4.05 10.77 -3.57
CA ILE A 147 -5.03 10.97 -2.49
C ILE A 147 -5.99 12.09 -2.87
N LYS A 148 -5.50 13.24 -3.34
CA LYS A 148 -6.35 14.37 -3.73
C LYS A 148 -7.22 14.04 -4.94
N PHE A 149 -6.75 13.25 -5.89
CA PHE A 149 -7.54 12.77 -7.03
C PHE A 149 -8.68 11.86 -6.55
N LEU A 150 -8.38 10.89 -5.69
CA LEU A 150 -9.36 9.97 -5.13
C LEU A 150 -10.42 10.70 -4.27
N PHE A 151 -9.98 11.58 -3.37
CA PHE A 151 -10.86 12.40 -2.55
C PHE A 151 -11.58 13.51 -3.34
N GLY A 152 -10.97 14.06 -4.38
CA GLY A 152 -11.59 15.04 -5.27
C GLY A 152 -12.78 14.44 -6.00
N LYS A 153 -12.68 13.19 -6.43
CA LYS A 153 -13.78 12.42 -7.02
C LYS A 153 -14.89 12.13 -5.99
N LEU A 154 -14.55 11.86 -4.73
CA LEU A 154 -15.52 11.70 -3.63
C LEU A 154 -16.20 13.01 -3.21
N ASN A 155 -15.48 14.14 -3.18
CA ASN A 155 -16.00 15.44 -2.73
C ASN A 155 -16.95 16.09 -3.74
N PHE A 156 -16.88 15.75 -5.04
CA PHE A 156 -17.92 16.14 -6.00
C PHE A 156 -19.30 15.56 -5.63
N LYS A 157 -19.36 14.40 -4.97
CA LYS A 157 -20.61 13.80 -4.48
C LYS A 157 -21.15 14.49 -3.22
N LYS A 158 -20.29 15.00 -2.33
CA LYS A 158 -20.70 15.71 -1.09
C LYS A 158 -21.04 17.19 -1.32
N LYS A 159 -20.38 17.89 -2.25
CA LYS A 159 -20.64 19.32 -2.51
C LYS A 159 -22.06 19.59 -3.05
N LYS A 160 -22.68 18.63 -3.74
CA LYS A 160 -24.07 18.76 -4.21
C LYS A 160 -25.08 18.78 -3.05
N LYS A 161 -24.75 18.22 -1.88
CA LYS A 161 -25.66 18.13 -0.72
C LYS A 161 -25.60 19.32 0.23
N TRP A 162 -24.49 20.06 0.30
CA TRP A 162 -24.38 21.25 1.18
C TRP A 162 -25.03 22.49 0.55
N ASN A 163 -24.90 22.70 -0.77
CA ASN A 163 -25.47 23.88 -1.42
C ASN A 163 -27.01 23.94 -1.38
N ASN A 164 -27.70 22.81 -1.13
CA ASN A 164 -29.15 22.80 -0.97
C ASN A 164 -29.61 23.16 0.45
N LYS A 165 -28.75 23.08 1.47
CA LYS A 165 -29.13 23.38 2.87
C LYS A 165 -28.93 24.85 3.25
N LYS A 166 -28.04 25.58 2.56
CA LYS A 166 -27.82 27.01 2.79
C LYS A 166 -28.84 27.94 2.11
N LYS A 167 -29.71 27.43 1.22
CA LYS A 167 -30.75 28.24 0.56
C LYS A 167 -32.02 28.45 1.40
N CYS A 168 -32.21 27.72 2.51
CA CYS A 168 -33.41 27.84 3.34
C CYS A 168 -33.22 28.68 4.62
N THR A 169 -32.04 29.22 4.90
CA THR A 169 -31.75 29.96 6.16
C THR A 169 -31.26 31.38 5.89
N ASN A 170 -31.82 32.04 4.87
CA ASN A 170 -31.56 33.46 4.63
C ASN A 170 -32.79 34.18 4.04
N LYS A 171 -33.97 33.94 4.63
CA LYS A 171 -35.18 34.76 4.44
C LYS A 171 -35.86 34.94 5.80
N GLY A 172 -35.81 36.17 6.31
CA GLY A 172 -36.40 36.59 7.57
C GLY A 172 -35.30 37.10 8.50
N THR A 173 -35.19 38.37 8.85
CA THR A 173 -36.16 39.48 8.79
C THR A 173 -35.38 40.78 8.88
N ILE A 174 -35.57 41.65 7.88
CA ILE A 174 -35.43 43.10 8.00
C ILE A 174 -36.72 43.58 8.69
N LYS A 175 -36.59 44.42 9.71
CA LYS A 175 -37.56 45.43 10.21
C LYS A 175 -36.93 46.04 11.48
N GLU A 176 -36.39 47.25 11.32
CA GLU A 176 -36.96 48.52 11.80
C GLU A 176 -36.69 48.73 13.29
#